data_AF-A0A2H9PSW3-F1
#
_entry.id   AF-A0A2H9PSW3-F1
#
_cell.length_a   1.000
_cell.length_b   1.000
_cell.length_c   1.000
_cell.angle_alpha   90.00
_cell.angle_beta   90.00
_cell.angle_gamma   90.00
#
_symmetry.space_group_name_H-M   'P 1'
#
loop_
_entity.id
_entity.type
_entity.pdbx_description
1 polymer ?
#
loop_
_entity_poly.entity_id
_entity_poly.type
_entity_poly.pdbx_seq_one_letter_code
_entity_poly.pdbx_strand_id
1 'polypeptide(L)'
;MKKYIIGVDLGGTNIRAGLVLGNKIIKKAEVKTEVSKGKNIVIKNLVKAISSVMTNNVAGIGIGSPGPLNYKKGIIINSPNLPFRNTNLKKILKREFNVHVLIDNDANCFTLGEALYGSGKKHNCVIGLTIGTGVG
;
A
#
# COMPACT_ATOMS: atom_id res chain seq x y z
N MET A 1 19.28 3.80 -13.96
CA MET A 1 18.63 5.04 -13.45
C MET A 1 17.65 4.68 -12.34
N LYS A 2 17.63 5.42 -11.22
CA LYS A 2 16.62 5.23 -10.17
C LYS A 2 15.26 5.68 -10.71
N LYS A 3 14.25 4.82 -10.65
CA LYS A 3 12.87 5.12 -11.06
C LYS A 3 12.08 5.62 -9.85
N TYR A 4 11.14 6.53 -10.06
CA TYR A 4 10.19 6.91 -9.02
C TYR A 4 9.18 5.79 -8.83
N ILE A 5 8.86 5.48 -7.57
CA ILE A 5 7.87 4.48 -7.18
C ILE A 5 6.97 5.12 -6.13
N ILE A 6 5.69 4.75 -6.08
CA ILE A 6 4.81 5.14 -4.97
C ILE A 6 4.61 3.94 -4.05
N GLY A 7 4.90 4.11 -2.77
CA GLY A 7 4.50 3.18 -1.70
C GLY A 7 3.23 3.68 -1.02
N VAL A 8 2.30 2.79 -0.71
CA VAL A 8 1.05 3.10 -0.02
C VAL A 8 0.85 2.17 1.16
N ASP A 9 0.52 2.74 2.31
CA ASP A 9 0.00 2.06 3.50
C ASP A 9 -1.50 2.33 3.59
N LEU A 10 -2.30 1.29 3.35
CA LEU A 10 -3.77 1.35 3.33
C LEU A 10 -4.35 0.82 4.64
N GLY A 11 -4.40 1.68 5.66
CA GLY A 11 -5.01 1.38 6.95
C GLY A 11 -6.51 1.69 7.02
N GLY A 12 -7.18 1.17 8.07
CA GLY A 12 -8.61 1.45 8.33
C GLY A 12 -8.91 2.90 8.73
N THR A 13 -7.92 3.62 9.27
CA THR A 13 -8.09 5.01 9.73
C THR A 13 -7.52 6.02 8.75
N ASN A 14 -6.29 5.79 8.29
CA ASN A 14 -5.57 6.67 7.39
C ASN A 14 -5.00 5.87 6.21
N ILE A 15 -4.92 6.54 5.07
CA ILE A 15 -4.19 6.11 3.88
C ILE A 15 -2.96 7.00 3.77
N ARG A 16 -1.77 6.41 3.72
CA ARG A 16 -0.52 7.15 3.53
C ARG A 16 0.10 6.77 2.20
N ALA A 17 0.49 7.76 1.42
CA ALA A 17 1.20 7.57 0.16
C ALA A 17 2.53 8.31 0.20
N GLY A 18 3.59 7.67 -0.31
CA GLY A 18 4.92 8.23 -0.41
C GLY A 18 5.49 8.06 -1.81
N LEU A 19 5.93 9.15 -2.43
CA LEU A 19 6.76 9.10 -3.64
C LEU A 19 8.19 8.80 -3.22
N VAL A 20 8.77 7.72 -3.72
CA VAL A 20 10.09 7.22 -3.35
C VAL A 20 11.04 7.28 -4.55
N LEU A 21 12.26 7.75 -4.32
CA LEU A 21 13.36 7.68 -5.28
C LEU A 21 14.57 6.98 -4.62
N GLY A 22 14.87 5.75 -5.05
CA GLY A 22 15.84 4.90 -4.36
C GLY A 22 15.34 4.53 -2.96
N ASN A 23 15.99 5.04 -1.92
CA ASN A 23 15.65 4.81 -0.51
C ASN A 23 15.14 6.07 0.21
N LYS A 24 14.75 7.11 -0.54
CA LYS A 24 14.30 8.39 0.02
C LYS A 24 12.85 8.67 -0.35
N ILE A 25 12.05 9.07 0.63
CA ILE A 25 10.71 9.61 0.42
C ILE A 25 10.85 11.08 0.02
N ILE A 26 10.36 11.41 -1.17
CA ILE A 26 10.45 12.75 -1.78
C ILE A 26 9.19 13.58 -1.51
N LYS A 27 8.03 12.93 -1.53
CA LYS A 27 6.73 13.54 -1.20
C LYS A 27 5.91 12.56 -0.38
N LYS A 28 5.10 13.07 0.53
CA LYS A 28 4.15 12.29 1.33
C LYS A 28 2.78 12.94 1.33
N ALA A 29 1.75 12.12 1.38
CA ALA A 29 0.37 12.54 1.59
C ALA A 29 -0.29 11.60 2.60
N GLU A 30 -1.17 12.14 3.43
CA GLU A 30 -2.04 11.38 4.31
C GLU A 30 -3.49 11.82 4.07
N VAL A 31 -4.38 10.85 3.90
CA VAL A 31 -5.82 11.07 3.69
C VAL A 31 -6.58 10.15 4.64
N LYS A 32 -7.66 10.64 5.25
CA LYS A 32 -8.54 9.78 6.06
C LYS A 32 -9.15 8.69 5.19
N THR A 33 -9.16 7.45 5.68
CA THR A 33 -9.72 6.31 4.94
C THR A 33 -11.24 6.44 4.83
N GLU A 34 -11.90 6.85 5.92
CA GLU A 34 -13.36 7.02 6.02
C GLU A 34 -14.15 5.73 5.73
N VAL A 35 -13.75 4.62 6.35
CA VAL A 35 -14.35 3.30 6.14
C VAL A 35 -15.86 3.26 6.34
N SER A 36 -16.40 4.05 7.28
CA SER A 36 -17.84 4.17 7.54
C SER A 36 -18.64 4.75 6.37
N LYS A 37 -17.98 5.47 5.46
CA LYS A 37 -18.61 6.01 4.24
C LYS A 37 -18.61 5.01 3.06
N GLY A 38 -18.11 3.79 3.30
CA GLY A 38 -18.21 2.68 2.37
C GLY A 38 -17.13 2.61 1.29
N LYS A 39 -17.15 1.49 0.56
CA LYS A 39 -16.14 1.07 -0.43
C LYS A 39 -15.72 2.15 -1.41
N ASN A 40 -16.68 2.84 -2.03
CA ASN A 40 -16.40 3.80 -3.10
C ASN A 40 -15.66 5.03 -2.56
N ILE A 41 -15.99 5.47 -1.34
CA ILE A 41 -15.28 6.59 -0.70
C ILE A 41 -13.86 6.19 -0.32
N VAL A 42 -13.66 4.98 0.20
CA VAL A 42 -12.31 4.46 0.48
C VAL A 42 -11.45 4.41 -0.80
N ILE A 43 -12.00 3.93 -1.91
CA ILE A 43 -11.29 3.91 -3.20
C ILE A 43 -10.99 5.34 -3.69
N LYS A 44 -11.95 6.26 -3.58
CA LYS A 44 -11.75 7.67 -3.94
C LYS A 44 -10.66 8.32 -3.10
N ASN A 45 -10.65 8.06 -1.79
CA ASN A 45 -9.63 8.58 -0.87
C ASN A 45 -8.25 7.97 -1.13
N LEU A 46 -8.19 6.69 -1.52
CA LEU A 46 -6.96 6.04 -1.96
C LEU A 46 -6.40 6.67 -3.24
N VAL A 47 -7.24 6.86 -4.25
CA VAL A 47 -6.86 7.55 -5.49
C VAL A 47 -6.38 8.96 -5.17
N LYS A 48 -7.10 9.70 -4.31
CA LYS A 48 -6.70 11.04 -3.87
C LYS A 48 -5.30 11.05 -3.25
N ALA A 49 -5.01 10.14 -2.30
CA ALA A 49 -3.71 10.05 -1.65
C ALA A 49 -2.58 9.78 -2.65
N ILE A 50 -2.80 8.84 -3.58
CA ILE A 50 -1.83 8.50 -4.63
C ILE A 50 -1.61 9.70 -5.58
N SER A 51 -2.69 10.33 -6.04
CA SER A 51 -2.63 11.49 -6.95
C SER A 51 -1.88 12.67 -6.32
N SER A 52 -2.00 12.89 -5.01
CA SER A 52 -1.29 13.96 -4.29
C SER A 52 0.25 13.83 -4.33
N VAL A 53 0.78 12.62 -4.58
CA VAL A 53 2.23 12.39 -4.68
C VAL A 53 2.67 11.95 -6.07
N MET A 54 1.74 11.80 -7.02
CA MET A 54 1.99 11.31 -8.38
C MET A 54 2.85 12.28 -9.20
N THR A 55 3.68 11.72 -10.09
CA THR A 55 4.46 12.46 -11.10
C THR A 55 4.55 11.62 -12.38
N ASN A 56 4.89 12.24 -13.51
CA ASN A 56 4.94 11.55 -14.82
C ASN A 56 5.96 10.41 -14.90
N ASN A 57 6.94 10.35 -14.00
CA ASN A 57 8.05 9.39 -14.04
C ASN A 57 7.87 8.20 -13.08
N VAL A 58 6.67 8.02 -12.52
CA VAL A 58 6.36 6.90 -11.63
C VAL A 58 6.26 5.61 -12.43
N ALA A 59 7.13 4.64 -12.09
CA ALA A 59 7.17 3.34 -12.78
C ALA A 59 6.13 2.35 -12.23
N GLY A 60 5.66 2.54 -11.00
CA GLY A 60 4.67 1.67 -10.39
C GLY A 60 4.26 2.09 -8.98
N ILE A 61 3.22 1.43 -8.49
CA ILE A 61 2.62 1.63 -7.17
C ILE A 61 2.65 0.30 -6.41
N GLY A 62 3.21 0.30 -5.22
CA GLY A 62 3.14 -0.80 -4.25
C GLY A 62 2.22 -0.44 -3.09
N ILE A 63 1.36 -1.37 -2.67
CA ILE A 63 0.36 -1.14 -1.63
C ILE A 63 0.44 -2.24 -0.58
N GLY A 64 0.67 -1.86 0.68
CA GLY A 64 0.42 -2.71 1.85
C GLY A 64 -1.03 -2.54 2.28
N SER A 65 -1.75 -3.65 2.44
CA SER A 65 -3.17 -3.63 2.82
C SER A 65 -3.52 -4.76 3.80
N PRO A 66 -4.46 -4.53 4.73
CA PRO A 66 -5.01 -5.59 5.57
C PRO A 66 -5.64 -6.70 4.72
N GLY A 67 -5.22 -7.93 4.96
CA GLY A 67 -5.72 -9.13 4.28
C GLY A 67 -7.03 -9.66 4.88
N PRO A 68 -7.45 -10.89 4.50
CA PRO A 68 -6.87 -11.76 3.45
C PRO A 68 -6.95 -11.20 2.03
N LEU A 69 -5.94 -11.51 1.22
CA LEU A 69 -5.80 -11.06 -0.17
C LEU A 69 -5.21 -12.14 -1.09
N ASN A 70 -5.54 -12.03 -2.37
CA ASN A 70 -4.86 -12.73 -3.45
C ASN A 70 -3.87 -11.75 -4.11
N TYR A 71 -2.63 -11.73 -3.61
CA TYR A 71 -1.58 -10.80 -4.06
C TYR A 71 -1.26 -10.96 -5.56
N LYS A 72 -1.27 -12.21 -6.07
CA LYS A 72 -1.01 -12.50 -7.49
C LYS A 72 -2.01 -11.78 -8.41
N LYS A 73 -3.30 -11.83 -8.05
CA LYS A 73 -4.38 -11.15 -8.80
C LYS A 73 -4.61 -9.70 -8.36
N GLY A 74 -4.06 -9.28 -7.22
CA GLY A 74 -4.29 -7.96 -6.62
C GLY A 74 -5.72 -7.75 -6.13
N ILE A 75 -6.32 -8.81 -5.56
CA ILE A 75 -7.70 -8.82 -5.07
C ILE A 75 -7.71 -8.89 -3.55
N ILE A 76 -8.39 -7.95 -2.89
CA ILE A 76 -8.71 -8.04 -1.47
C ILE A 76 -9.96 -8.91 -1.33
N ILE A 77 -9.82 -10.06 -0.68
CA ILE A 77 -10.86 -11.08 -0.61
C ILE A 77 -11.93 -10.66 0.38
N ASN A 78 -11.53 -10.39 1.62
CA ASN A 78 -12.41 -9.92 2.68
C ASN A 78 -11.58 -9.30 3.80
N SER A 79 -11.46 -7.96 3.82
CA SER A 79 -10.66 -7.29 4.85
C SER A 79 -11.48 -7.07 6.12
N PRO A 80 -10.95 -7.31 7.34
CA PRO A 80 -11.68 -7.05 8.57
C PRO A 80 -11.88 -5.56 8.83
N ASN A 81 -10.94 -4.73 8.35
CA ASN A 81 -10.85 -3.30 8.70
C ASN A 81 -11.20 -2.38 7.53
N LEU A 82 -11.49 -2.92 6.35
CA LEU A 82 -11.83 -2.16 5.15
C LEU A 82 -13.14 -2.69 4.54
N PRO A 83 -13.98 -1.84 3.93
CA PRO A 83 -15.24 -2.23 3.30
C PRO A 83 -15.02 -2.94 1.95
N PHE A 84 -14.08 -3.87 1.87
CA PHE A 84 -13.70 -4.58 0.66
C PHE A 84 -14.05 -6.06 0.75
N ARG A 85 -14.89 -6.49 -0.20
CA ARG A 85 -15.18 -7.89 -0.46
C ARG A 85 -14.95 -8.18 -1.95
N ASN A 86 -14.07 -9.14 -2.24
CA ASN A 86 -13.64 -9.53 -3.59
C ASN A 86 -13.30 -8.33 -4.50
N THR A 87 -12.58 -7.35 -3.97
CA THR A 87 -12.27 -6.09 -4.68
C THR A 87 -10.93 -6.18 -5.39
N ASN A 88 -10.95 -6.14 -6.72
CA ASN A 88 -9.73 -6.11 -7.54
C ASN A 88 -9.14 -4.70 -7.58
N LEU A 89 -8.43 -4.34 -6.52
CA LEU A 89 -7.86 -3.01 -6.34
C LEU A 89 -6.74 -2.75 -7.37
N LYS A 90 -5.96 -3.77 -7.73
CA LYS A 90 -4.93 -3.69 -8.78
C LYS A 90 -5.52 -3.25 -10.12
N LYS A 91 -6.64 -3.85 -10.54
CA LYS A 91 -7.30 -3.50 -11.81
C LYS A 91 -7.84 -2.06 -11.78
N ILE A 92 -8.43 -1.64 -10.67
CA ILE A 92 -8.97 -0.28 -10.51
C ILE A 92 -7.86 0.75 -10.66
N LEU A 93 -6.77 0.60 -9.89
CA LEU A 93 -5.68 1.57 -9.88
C LEU A 93 -4.83 1.54 -11.15
N LYS A 94 -4.67 0.35 -11.76
CA LYS A 94 -4.00 0.25 -13.07
C LYS A 94 -4.78 1.02 -14.14
N ARG A 95 -6.12 0.97 -14.12
CA ARG A 95 -6.95 1.75 -15.04
C ARG A 95 -6.85 3.26 -14.78
N GLU A 96 -6.79 3.66 -13.52
CA GLU A 96 -6.72 5.07 -13.13
C GLU A 96 -5.38 5.72 -13.49
N PHE A 97 -4.26 5.05 -13.17
CA PHE A 97 -2.93 5.65 -13.25
C PHE A 97 -2.08 5.15 -14.42
N ASN A 98 -2.55 4.12 -15.14
CA ASN A 98 -1.82 3.51 -16.25
C ASN A 98 -0.37 3.08 -15.92
N VAL A 99 -0.13 2.62 -14.69
CA VAL A 99 1.17 2.11 -14.23
C VAL A 99 1.04 0.69 -13.66
N HIS A 100 2.17 0.04 -13.42
CA HIS A 100 2.19 -1.25 -12.75
C HIS A 100 1.73 -1.09 -11.29
N VAL A 101 0.88 -2.02 -10.81
CA VAL A 101 0.37 -2.01 -9.44
C VAL A 101 0.57 -3.37 -8.80
N LEU A 102 1.19 -3.37 -7.62
CA LEU A 102 1.37 -4.54 -6.75
C LEU A 102 0.71 -4.28 -5.40
N ILE A 103 0.18 -5.34 -4.82
CA ILE A 103 -0.52 -5.30 -3.54
C ILE A 103 -0.08 -6.52 -2.75
N ASP A 104 0.29 -6.31 -1.50
CA ASP A 104 0.60 -7.37 -0.54
C ASP A 104 0.02 -7.02 0.83
N ASN A 105 0.16 -7.94 1.77
CA ASN A 105 -0.24 -7.73 3.15
C ASN A 105 0.66 -6.67 3.80
N ASP A 106 0.06 -5.85 4.66
CA ASP A 106 0.74 -4.80 5.41
C ASP A 106 1.88 -5.31 6.31
N ALA A 107 1.69 -6.41 7.05
CA ALA A 107 2.76 -7.02 7.86
C ALA A 107 3.92 -7.56 6.99
N ASN A 108 3.61 -8.13 5.82
CA ASN A 108 4.63 -8.52 4.84
C ASN A 108 5.42 -7.29 4.35
N CYS A 109 4.71 -6.22 3.97
CA CYS A 109 5.32 -4.98 3.51
C CYS A 109 6.19 -4.32 4.59
N PHE A 110 5.73 -4.31 5.84
CA PHE A 110 6.49 -3.83 6.99
C PHE A 110 7.79 -4.63 7.16
N THR A 111 7.68 -5.96 7.21
CA THR A 111 8.83 -6.85 7.37
C THR A 111 9.84 -6.69 6.25
N LEU A 112 9.37 -6.59 4.99
CA LEU A 112 10.22 -6.33 3.83
C LEU A 112 10.90 -4.95 3.92
N GLY A 113 10.19 -3.93 4.38
CA GLY A 113 10.74 -2.60 4.63
C GLY A 113 11.91 -2.64 5.62
N GLU A 114 11.71 -3.31 6.77
CA GLU A 114 12.76 -3.49 7.79
C GLU A 114 13.94 -4.33 7.27
N ALA A 115 13.67 -5.38 6.51
CA ALA A 115 14.69 -6.23 5.91
C ALA A 115 15.55 -5.49 4.86
N LEU A 116 14.98 -4.54 4.12
CA LEU A 116 15.72 -3.83 3.06
C LEU A 116 16.35 -2.52 3.54
N TYR A 117 15.68 -1.81 4.44
CA TYR A 117 16.01 -0.42 4.77
C TYR A 117 16.15 -0.16 6.28
N GLY A 118 15.66 -1.07 7.13
CA GLY A 118 15.68 -0.93 8.58
C GLY A 118 16.68 -1.84 9.27
N SER A 119 16.30 -2.32 10.46
CA SER A 119 17.16 -3.10 11.35
C SER A 119 17.50 -4.49 10.81
N GLY A 120 16.68 -5.01 9.89
CA GLY A 120 16.86 -6.31 9.26
C GLY A 120 17.96 -6.37 8.19
N LYS A 121 18.47 -5.23 7.72
CA LYS A 121 19.35 -5.13 6.53
C LYS A 121 20.61 -5.99 6.55
N LYS A 122 21.14 -6.32 7.72
CA LYS A 122 22.36 -7.14 7.88
C LYS A 122 22.07 -8.63 8.07
N HIS A 123 20.81 -9.05 8.00
CA HIS A 123 20.38 -10.41 8.27
C HIS A 123 19.79 -11.06 7.02
N ASN A 124 20.07 -12.35 6.83
CA ASN A 124 19.56 -13.12 5.70
C ASN A 124 18.13 -13.64 5.94
N CYS A 125 17.72 -13.75 7.20
CA CYS A 125 16.39 -14.17 7.61
C CYS A 125 15.85 -13.13 8.60
N VAL A 126 14.67 -12.60 8.31
CA VAL A 126 14.00 -11.58 9.13
C VAL A 126 12.56 -12.02 9.31
N ILE A 127 12.12 -12.09 10.56
CA ILE A 127 10.73 -12.31 10.94
C ILE A 127 10.24 -10.99 11.54
N GLY A 128 9.20 -10.41 10.95
CA GLY A 128 8.49 -9.28 11.54
C GLY A 128 7.30 -9.79 12.33
N LEU A 129 7.12 -9.25 13.54
CA LEU A 129 5.93 -9.48 14.35
C LEU A 129 5.29 -8.12 14.62
N THR A 130 4.06 -7.94 14.12
CA THR A 130 3.30 -6.71 14.31
C THR A 130 2.29 -6.91 15.44
N ILE A 131 2.42 -6.15 16.52
CA ILE A 131 1.55 -6.25 17.71
C ILE A 131 0.76 -4.95 17.84
N GLY A 132 -0.56 -5.04 17.70
CA GLY A 132 -1.47 -3.91 17.82
C GLY A 132 -2.87 -4.38 18.19
N THR A 133 -3.90 -3.93 17.46
CA THR A 133 -5.27 -4.44 17.61
C THR A 133 -5.42 -5.89 17.16
N GLY A 134 -4.42 -6.43 16.46
CA GLY A 134 -4.25 -7.84 16.14
C GLY A 134 -2.78 -8.22 16.15
N VAL A 135 -2.50 -9.47 15.77
CA VAL A 135 -1.15 -10.01 15.59
C VAL A 135 -0.98 -10.39 14.12
N GLY A 136 0.07 -9.87 13.48
CA GLY A 136 0.43 -10.18 12.09
C GLY A 136 1.90 -10.50 11.95
#